data_AF-A0A7S4NAE9-F1
#
_entry.id   AF-A0A7S4NAE9-F1
#
_cell.length_a   1.000
_cell.length_b   1.000
_cell.length_c   1.000
_cell.angle_alpha   90.00
_cell.angle_beta   90.00
_cell.angle_gamma   90.00
#
_symmetry.space_group_name_H-M   'P 1'
#
loop_
_entity.id
_entity.type
_entity.pdbx_description
1 polymer ?
#
loop_
_entity_poly.entity_id
_entity_poly.type
_entity_poly.pdbx_seq_one_letter_code
_entity_poly.pdbx_strand_id
1 'polypeptide(L)'
;MTGWIETAFNELAQKKTVGLNDRPGGNTKEPGSITVDRIHIIRYPTLYDYISNGCELTVSVAIDFTMSNGDPADPNSLHYIQPDGSLNQYEQAMIGVGEILVEYDQDKKIAVYGFGGIVAGHSGASHCFPL
;
A
#
# COMPACT_ATOMS: atom_id res chain seq x y z
N MET A 1 -4.30 -39.74 17.07
CA MET A 1 -4.15 -40.72 15.97
C MET A 1 -4.78 -40.07 14.76
N THR A 2 -3.98 -39.46 13.88
CA THR A 2 -4.48 -38.71 12.72
C THR A 2 -3.49 -38.87 11.58
N GLY A 3 -3.96 -39.32 10.41
CA GLY A 3 -3.19 -39.36 9.16
C GLY A 3 -2.98 -37.98 8.55
N TRP A 4 -2.40 -37.91 7.35
CA TRP A 4 -2.13 -36.65 6.64
C TRP A 4 -2.51 -36.74 5.17
N ILE A 5 -2.70 -35.59 4.52
CA ILE A 5 -2.89 -35.51 3.08
C ILE A 5 -2.29 -34.21 2.54
N GLU A 6 -1.70 -34.26 1.35
CA GLU A 6 -1.28 -33.11 0.56
C GLU A 6 -2.02 -33.18 -0.79
N THR A 7 -2.74 -32.11 -1.16
CA THR A 7 -3.60 -32.06 -2.35
C THR A 7 -3.83 -30.61 -2.78
N ALA A 8 -4.19 -30.41 -4.05
CA ALA A 8 -4.48 -29.08 -4.58
C ALA A 8 -5.93 -28.63 -4.25
N PHE A 9 -6.16 -27.32 -4.21
CA PHE A 9 -7.51 -26.77 -4.05
C PHE A 9 -8.49 -27.31 -5.09
N ASN A 10 -8.08 -27.43 -6.36
CA ASN A 10 -8.93 -27.95 -7.43
C ASN A 10 -9.35 -29.40 -7.20
N GLU A 11 -8.49 -30.21 -6.58
CA GLU A 11 -8.79 -31.59 -6.26
C GLU A 11 -9.75 -31.70 -5.07
N LEU A 12 -9.55 -30.87 -4.03
CA LEU A 12 -10.49 -30.72 -2.91
C LEU A 12 -11.85 -30.20 -3.38
N ALA A 13 -11.87 -29.31 -4.38
CA ALA A 13 -13.09 -28.76 -4.96
C ALA A 13 -13.91 -29.76 -5.77
N GLN A 14 -13.26 -30.82 -6.28
CA GLN A 14 -13.91 -31.86 -7.09
C GLN A 14 -14.21 -33.14 -6.29
N LYS A 15 -13.45 -33.42 -5.22
CA LYS A 15 -13.54 -34.66 -4.44
C LYS A 15 -14.07 -34.35 -3.04
N LYS A 16 -15.38 -34.60 -2.85
CA LYS A 16 -16.09 -34.38 -1.59
C LYS A 16 -15.47 -35.12 -0.41
N THR A 17 -14.83 -36.28 -0.61
CA THR A 17 -14.12 -37.04 0.43
C THR A 17 -12.76 -37.49 -0.08
N VAL A 18 -11.71 -37.32 0.72
CA VAL A 18 -10.34 -37.70 0.40
C VAL A 18 -9.74 -38.52 1.55
N GLY A 19 -9.14 -39.66 1.22
CA GLY A 19 -8.51 -40.55 2.20
C GLY A 19 -7.22 -39.95 2.77
N LEU A 20 -6.91 -40.27 4.02
CA LEU A 20 -5.65 -39.89 4.65
C LEU A 20 -4.57 -40.92 4.35
N ASN A 21 -3.32 -40.44 4.25
CA ASN A 21 -2.12 -41.26 4.36
C ASN A 21 -1.84 -41.55 5.83
N ASP A 22 -1.24 -42.70 6.12
CA ASP A 22 -0.81 -42.99 7.49
C ASP A 22 0.37 -42.09 7.89
N ARG A 23 0.56 -41.93 9.19
CA ARG A 23 1.72 -41.20 9.72
C ARG A 23 3.02 -41.90 9.30
N PRO A 24 4.14 -41.15 9.13
CA PRO A 24 5.44 -41.76 8.91
C PRO A 24 5.76 -42.81 9.99
N GLY A 25 6.06 -44.04 9.59
CA GLY A 25 6.33 -45.17 10.49
C GLY A 25 5.08 -45.82 11.11
N GLY A 26 3.87 -45.46 10.68
CA GLY A 26 2.63 -46.13 11.05
C GLY A 26 2.39 -47.42 10.26
N ASN A 27 1.44 -48.24 10.73
CA ASN A 27 0.98 -49.47 10.07
C ASN A 27 -0.57 -49.56 10.06
N THR A 28 -1.23 -48.41 10.01
CA THR A 28 -2.68 -48.28 9.97
C THR A 28 -3.15 -48.48 8.53
N LYS A 29 -3.90 -49.55 8.27
CA LYS A 29 -4.44 -49.82 6.92
C LYS A 29 -5.46 -48.79 6.44
N GLU A 30 -6.23 -48.21 7.37
CA GLU A 30 -7.27 -47.21 7.08
C GLU A 30 -7.18 -46.05 8.08
N PRO A 31 -6.28 -45.08 7.86
CA PRO A 31 -6.01 -43.98 8.79
C PRO A 31 -7.10 -42.88 8.81
N GLY A 32 -8.20 -43.06 8.06
CA GLY A 32 -9.37 -42.19 8.02
C GLY A 32 -9.52 -41.41 6.70
N SER A 33 -10.50 -40.51 6.66
CA SER A 33 -10.75 -39.61 5.52
C SER A 33 -11.21 -38.23 5.98
N ILE A 34 -10.98 -37.23 5.14
CA ILE A 34 -11.52 -35.87 5.28
C ILE A 34 -12.59 -35.67 4.23
N THR A 35 -13.71 -35.08 4.63
CA THR A 35 -14.80 -34.69 3.71
C THR A 35 -14.96 -33.18 3.72
N VAL A 36 -15.03 -32.57 2.54
CA VAL A 36 -15.34 -31.16 2.36
C VAL A 36 -16.82 -31.04 2.01
N ASP A 37 -17.63 -30.64 2.98
CA ASP A 37 -19.09 -30.59 2.82
C ASP A 37 -19.57 -29.45 1.92
N ARG A 38 -18.87 -28.30 1.98
CA ARG A 38 -19.22 -27.13 1.19
C ARG A 38 -18.00 -26.27 0.91
N ILE A 39 -17.93 -25.74 -0.31
CA ILE A 39 -16.94 -24.76 -0.73
C ILE A 39 -17.67 -23.54 -1.25
N HIS A 40 -17.32 -22.36 -0.72
CA HIS A 40 -17.78 -21.08 -1.22
C HIS A 40 -16.59 -20.34 -1.81
N ILE A 41 -16.60 -20.17 -3.14
CA ILE A 41 -15.61 -19.34 -3.82
C ILE A 41 -16.22 -17.95 -3.95
N ILE A 42 -15.66 -16.98 -3.24
CA ILE A 42 -16.08 -15.58 -3.28
C ILE A 42 -15.01 -14.79 -4.01
N ARG A 43 -15.41 -14.06 -5.06
CA ARG A 43 -14.54 -13.13 -5.78
C ARG A 43 -14.83 -11.72 -5.30
N TYR A 44 -13.81 -11.04 -4.82
CA TYR A 44 -13.87 -9.62 -4.50
C TYR A 44 -13.25 -8.82 -5.63
N PRO A 45 -13.80 -7.62 -5.95
CA PRO A 45 -13.14 -6.70 -6.87
C PRO A 45 -11.73 -6.38 -6.39
N THR A 46 -10.79 -6.47 -7.31
CA THR A 46 -9.39 -6.09 -7.09
C THR A 46 -9.20 -4.59 -7.28
N LEU A 47 -8.06 -4.05 -6.83
CA LEU A 47 -7.69 -2.65 -7.12
C LEU A 47 -7.75 -2.35 -8.63
N TYR A 48 -7.28 -3.30 -9.46
CA TYR A 48 -7.33 -3.18 -10.91
C TYR A 48 -8.77 -3.08 -11.43
N ASP A 49 -9.70 -3.87 -10.88
CA ASP A 49 -11.11 -3.78 -11.29
C ASP A 49 -11.68 -2.39 -11.02
N TYR A 50 -11.34 -1.75 -9.90
CA TYR A 50 -11.75 -0.36 -9.65
C TYR A 50 -11.12 0.61 -10.65
N ILE A 51 -9.79 0.57 -10.83
CA ILE A 51 -9.08 1.51 -11.70
C ILE A 51 -9.51 1.36 -13.17
N SER A 52 -9.59 0.12 -13.67
CA SER A 52 -10.00 -0.18 -15.05
C SER A 52 -11.47 0.18 -15.35
N ASN A 53 -12.32 0.29 -14.32
CA ASN A 53 -13.70 0.73 -14.45
C ASN A 53 -13.89 2.22 -14.09
N GLY A 54 -12.81 3.02 -14.11
CA GLY A 54 -12.88 4.48 -14.01
C GLY A 54 -12.79 5.05 -12.60
N CYS A 55 -12.39 4.25 -11.60
CA CYS A 55 -11.99 4.80 -10.30
C CYS A 55 -10.65 5.53 -10.44
N GLU A 56 -10.57 6.75 -9.93
CA GLU A 56 -9.39 7.59 -9.98
C GLU A 56 -8.68 7.64 -8.62
N LEU A 57 -7.36 7.83 -8.64
CA LEU A 57 -6.54 8.05 -7.45
C LEU A 57 -6.00 9.48 -7.43
N THR A 58 -6.73 10.38 -6.77
CA THR A 58 -6.29 11.77 -6.62
C THR A 58 -5.18 11.89 -5.58
N VAL A 59 -4.16 12.70 -5.88
CA VAL A 59 -3.00 12.94 -5.03
C VAL A 59 -3.10 14.30 -4.34
N SER A 60 -2.77 14.34 -3.05
CA SER A 60 -2.58 15.59 -2.31
C SER A 60 -1.29 15.52 -1.52
N VAL A 61 -0.56 16.64 -1.48
CA VAL A 61 0.75 16.75 -0.82
C VAL A 61 0.66 17.79 0.30
N ALA A 62 1.19 17.46 1.47
CA ALA A 62 1.30 18.38 2.59
C ALA A 62 2.75 18.46 3.06
N ILE A 63 3.37 19.64 2.94
CA ILE A 63 4.78 19.90 3.25
C ILE A 63 4.90 20.50 4.65
N ASP A 64 5.83 19.96 5.44
CA ASP A 64 6.10 20.39 6.80
C ASP A 64 7.07 21.59 6.80
N PHE A 65 6.61 22.78 7.17
CA PHE A 65 7.39 24.00 7.31
C PHE A 65 7.75 24.33 8.77
N THR A 66 7.74 23.33 9.68
CA THR A 66 8.19 23.53 11.07
C THR A 66 9.67 23.86 11.15
N MET A 67 10.03 24.61 12.20
CA MET A 67 11.39 25.08 12.46
C MET A 67 12.43 23.95 12.61
N SER A 68 12.01 22.73 12.98
CA SER A 68 12.92 21.57 13.09
C SER A 68 13.61 21.19 11.78
N ASN A 69 13.09 21.62 10.64
CA ASN A 69 13.72 21.40 9.33
C ASN A 69 14.94 22.29 9.07
N GLY A 70 15.16 23.33 9.89
CA GLY A 70 16.24 24.29 9.71
C GLY A 70 15.91 25.41 8.72
N ASP A 71 16.72 26.48 8.73
CA ASP A 71 16.57 27.61 7.81
C ASP A 71 16.83 27.14 6.36
N PRO A 72 15.90 27.33 5.40
CA PRO A 72 16.12 26.95 4.00
C PRO A 72 17.36 27.55 3.34
N ALA A 73 17.97 28.60 3.92
CA ALA A 73 19.24 29.16 3.46
C ALA A 73 20.48 28.37 3.97
N ASP A 74 20.33 27.52 4.99
CA ASP A 74 21.39 26.66 5.52
C ASP A 74 21.51 25.37 4.67
N PRO A 75 22.70 25.05 4.13
CA PRO A 75 22.94 23.80 3.40
C PRO A 75 22.60 22.50 4.15
N ASN A 76 22.47 22.56 5.48
CA ASN A 76 22.07 21.42 6.31
C ASN A 76 20.56 21.30 6.52
N SER A 77 19.77 22.28 6.05
CA SER A 77 18.30 22.24 6.13
C SER A 77 17.71 21.16 5.24
N LEU A 78 16.63 20.54 5.71
CA LEU A 78 15.85 19.58 4.92
C LEU A 78 15.10 20.26 3.76
N HIS A 79 14.92 21.58 3.83
CA HIS A 79 14.33 22.42 2.78
C HIS A 79 15.38 23.12 1.90
N TYR A 80 16.67 22.85 2.10
CA TYR A 80 17.72 23.46 1.28
C TYR A 80 17.58 23.02 -0.18
N ILE A 81 17.55 23.99 -1.09
CA ILE A 81 17.55 23.72 -2.54
C ILE A 81 18.99 23.67 -3.01
N GLN A 82 19.43 22.51 -3.48
CA GLN A 82 20.82 22.29 -3.84
C GLN A 82 21.18 23.03 -5.15
N PRO A 83 22.25 23.84 -5.18
CA PRO A 83 22.65 24.57 -6.38
C PRO A 83 23.05 23.69 -7.57
N ASP A 84 23.42 22.43 -7.32
CA ASP A 84 23.81 21.45 -8.34
C ASP A 84 22.60 20.75 -9.00
N GLY A 85 21.38 21.07 -8.55
CA GLY A 85 20.14 20.46 -9.04
C GLY A 85 19.83 19.09 -8.41
N SER A 86 20.60 18.65 -7.42
CA SER A 86 20.22 17.48 -6.62
C SER A 86 19.00 17.78 -5.76
N LEU A 87 18.13 16.78 -5.61
CA LEU A 87 16.86 16.94 -4.90
C LEU A 87 17.07 16.77 -3.40
N ASN A 88 16.45 17.60 -2.58
CA ASN A 88 16.33 17.36 -1.15
C ASN A 88 15.33 16.22 -0.86
N GLN A 89 15.20 15.85 0.42
CA GLN A 89 14.37 14.70 0.80
C GLN A 89 12.88 14.91 0.51
N TYR A 90 12.37 16.14 0.63
CA TYR A 90 10.98 16.46 0.27
C TYR A 90 10.76 16.34 -1.25
N GLU A 91 11.68 16.90 -2.04
CA GLU A 91 11.62 16.84 -3.50
C GLU A 91 11.70 15.39 -4.01
N GLN A 92 12.61 14.57 -3.46
CA GLN A 92 12.72 13.15 -3.78
C GLN A 92 11.43 12.39 -3.45
N ALA A 93 10.83 12.65 -2.28
CA ALA A 93 9.59 12.00 -1.88
C ALA A 93 8.41 12.38 -2.78
N MET A 94 8.28 13.68 -3.11
CA MET A 94 7.22 14.17 -4.00
C MET A 94 7.34 13.56 -5.40
N ILE A 95 8.55 13.48 -5.96
CA ILE A 95 8.78 12.88 -7.27
C ILE A 95 8.53 11.37 -7.23
N GLY A 96 9.13 10.66 -6.26
CA GLY A 96 9.03 9.21 -6.17
C GLY A 96 7.60 8.69 -5.98
N VAL A 97 6.71 9.46 -5.34
CA VAL A 97 5.30 9.13 -5.19
C VAL A 97 4.47 9.70 -6.35
N GLY A 98 4.73 10.94 -6.74
CA GLY A 98 3.97 11.68 -7.74
C GLY A 98 4.03 11.05 -9.12
N GLU A 99 5.22 10.62 -9.57
CA GLU A 99 5.41 10.00 -10.89
C GLU A 99 4.58 8.73 -11.08
N ILE A 100 4.22 8.04 -10.00
CA ILE A 100 3.41 6.82 -10.04
C ILE A 100 1.93 7.17 -9.94
N LEU A 101 1.54 7.94 -8.92
CA LEU A 101 0.14 8.10 -8.56
C LEU A 101 -0.62 9.07 -9.49
N VAL A 102 0.06 10.08 -10.05
CA VAL A 102 -0.57 11.08 -10.96
C VAL A 102 -1.04 10.46 -12.28
N GLU A 103 -0.53 9.29 -12.64
CA GLU A 103 -1.00 8.56 -13.84
C GLU A 103 -2.37 7.89 -13.64
N TYR A 104 -2.86 7.82 -12.40
CA TYR A 104 -4.17 7.25 -12.06
C TYR A 104 -5.24 8.33 -11.80
N ASP A 105 -4.92 9.60 -12.06
CA ASP A 105 -5.81 10.77 -11.91
C ASP A 105 -6.05 11.39 -13.30
N GLN A 106 -7.30 11.64 -13.69
CA GLN A 106 -7.60 12.05 -15.07
C GLN A 106 -7.18 13.49 -15.36
N ASP A 107 -7.40 14.41 -14.41
CA ASP A 107 -7.07 15.81 -14.60
C ASP A 107 -5.66 16.18 -14.16
N LYS A 108 -4.96 15.22 -13.53
CA LYS A 108 -3.57 15.32 -13.07
C LYS A 108 -3.34 16.50 -12.13
N LYS A 109 -4.38 16.94 -11.40
CA LYS A 109 -4.26 18.08 -10.48
C LYS A 109 -3.89 17.58 -9.09
N ILE A 110 -2.77 18.11 -8.60
CA ILE A 110 -2.29 17.84 -7.26
C ILE A 110 -2.68 19.01 -6.37
N ALA A 111 -3.42 18.73 -5.31
CA ALA A 111 -3.65 19.72 -4.26
C ALA A 111 -2.41 19.77 -3.36
N VAL A 112 -1.79 20.93 -3.24
CA VAL A 112 -0.55 21.11 -2.48
C VAL A 112 -0.79 22.05 -1.31
N TYR A 113 -0.34 21.62 -0.13
CA TYR A 113 -0.52 22.32 1.14
C TYR A 113 0.79 22.39 1.91
N GLY A 114 0.89 23.37 2.80
CA GLY A 114 1.92 23.47 3.83
C GLY A 114 1.31 23.47 5.23
N PHE A 115 2.09 23.10 6.23
CA PHE A 115 1.72 23.24 7.64
C PHE A 115 2.94 23.56 8.52
N GLY A 116 2.73 24.10 9.72
CA GLY A 116 3.79 24.35 10.70
C GLY A 116 4.62 25.61 10.45
N GLY A 117 4.33 26.38 9.41
CA GLY A 117 4.99 27.64 9.07
C GLY A 117 4.15 28.88 9.39
N ILE A 118 4.81 30.04 9.51
CA ILE A 118 4.13 31.33 9.65
C ILE A 118 3.94 31.93 8.25
N VAL A 119 2.69 32.03 7.82
CA VAL A 119 2.34 32.57 6.50
C VAL A 119 2.39 34.10 6.52
N ALA A 120 2.81 34.72 5.42
CA ALA A 120 2.83 36.18 5.30
C ALA A 120 1.48 36.79 5.70
N GLY A 121 1.52 37.85 6.50
CA GLY A 121 0.32 38.51 7.03
C GLY A 121 -0.34 37.81 8.23
N HIS A 122 0.22 36.71 8.73
CA HIS A 122 -0.27 36.01 9.92
C HIS A 122 0.74 36.11 11.07
N SER A 123 0.25 36.18 12.31
CA SER A 123 1.08 36.31 13.51
C SER A 123 1.39 34.97 14.20
N GLY A 124 0.83 33.87 13.71
CA GLY A 124 0.98 32.54 14.29
C GLY A 124 1.23 31.49 13.22
N ALA A 125 1.71 30.31 13.65
CA ALA A 125 1.89 29.18 12.76
C ALA A 125 0.53 28.74 12.19
N SER A 126 0.47 28.55 10.88
CA SER A 126 -0.66 27.91 10.21
C SER A 126 -0.45 26.40 10.19
N HIS A 127 -1.50 25.66 10.54
CA HIS A 127 -1.49 24.20 10.51
C HIS A 127 -2.01 23.61 9.20
N CYS A 128 -2.44 24.45 8.26
CA CYS A 128 -2.80 24.08 6.91
C CYS A 128 -2.96 25.35 6.07
N PHE A 129 -2.16 25.50 5.02
CA PHE A 129 -2.26 26.59 4.06
C PHE A 129 -2.02 26.08 2.64
N PRO A 130 -2.71 26.63 1.62
CA PRO A 130 -2.43 26.26 0.23
C PRO A 130 -1.04 26.75 -0.18
N LEU A 131 -0.35 25.96 -1.00
CA LEU A 131 0.91 26.33 -1.66
C LEU A 131 0.68 26.75 -3.12
#